data_AF-A0A1G0XLF8-F1
#
_entry.id   AF-A0A1G0XLF8-F1
#
_cell.length_a   1.000
_cell.length_b   1.000
_cell.length_c   1.000
_cell.angle_alpha   90.00
_cell.angle_beta   90.00
_cell.angle_gamma   90.00
#
_symmetry.space_group_name_H-M   'P 1'
#
loop_
_entity.id
_entity.type
_entity.pdbx_description
1 polymer ?
#
loop_
_entity_poly.entity_id
_entity_poly.type
_entity_poly.pdbx_seq_one_letter_code
_entity_poly.pdbx_strand_id
1 'polypeptide(L)'
;MQYVWLIWSLFTLLVWLILYLSKPAFRKEMMSISLGTMLLGFTEPLFVPEYWNPPTLFDLAQRTGFDIESLIFTFAIGGTGSVLYKAIYKRNVAKMEITEMGHSRHRFHIYILTSPIPIFLFLAVFTELNHIYCGVIAMFAGALLTLYCRPDLKWKIWVGGLLFLVYYFVFFLSLLTVVPYYVTHVWNLEVLTGIIFLGIPIEELLFAFSFGMLWSSLYEHILWYKIIKA
;
A
#
# COMPACT_ATOMS: atom_id res chain seq x y z
N MET A 1 -2.45 23.99 -7.60
CA MET A 1 -2.00 23.29 -6.38
C MET A 1 -3.16 22.83 -5.51
N GLN A 2 -4.17 23.68 -5.19
CA GLN A 2 -5.21 23.37 -4.20
C GLN A 2 -5.88 22.00 -4.34
N TYR A 3 -6.27 21.59 -5.55
CA TYR A 3 -7.00 20.34 -5.76
C TYR A 3 -6.14 19.18 -6.28
N VAL A 4 -4.82 19.33 -6.32
CA VAL A 4 -3.95 18.34 -6.94
C VAL A 4 -4.01 17.02 -6.20
N TRP A 5 -3.98 17.03 -4.86
CA TRP A 5 -4.10 15.81 -4.07
C TRP A 5 -5.42 15.10 -4.32
N LEU A 6 -6.55 15.82 -4.26
CA LEU A 6 -7.88 15.29 -4.56
C LEU A 6 -7.99 14.70 -5.97
N ILE A 7 -7.52 15.42 -6.98
CA ILE A 7 -7.58 14.96 -8.38
C ILE A 7 -6.81 13.65 -8.56
N TRP A 8 -5.62 13.53 -7.95
CA TRP A 8 -4.80 12.31 -8.05
C TRP A 8 -5.36 11.16 -7.20
N SER A 9 -5.96 11.44 -6.04
CA SER A 9 -6.71 10.43 -5.28
C SER A 9 -7.90 9.91 -6.10
N LEU A 10 -8.65 10.78 -6.76
CA LEU A 10 -9.74 10.37 -7.66
C LEU A 10 -9.23 9.63 -8.90
N PHE A 11 -8.06 9.99 -9.43
CA PHE A 11 -7.43 9.26 -10.53
C PHE A 11 -7.09 7.81 -10.13
N THR A 12 -6.53 7.59 -8.94
CA THR A 12 -6.30 6.22 -8.44
C THR A 12 -7.61 5.46 -8.24
N LEU A 13 -8.66 6.13 -7.75
CA LEU A 13 -9.99 5.54 -7.61
C LEU A 13 -10.59 5.16 -8.98
N LEU A 14 -10.33 5.94 -10.02
CA LEU A 14 -10.75 5.60 -11.39
C LEU A 14 -10.06 4.33 -11.89
N VAL A 15 -8.76 4.16 -11.65
CA VAL A 15 -8.05 2.91 -12.00
C VAL A 15 -8.65 1.72 -11.25
N TRP A 16 -8.92 1.88 -9.95
CA TRP A 16 -9.60 0.87 -9.15
C TRP A 16 -10.98 0.54 -9.75
N LEU A 17 -11.77 1.55 -10.13
CA LEU A 17 -13.11 1.36 -10.69
C LEU A 17 -13.08 0.62 -12.03
N ILE A 18 -12.13 0.95 -12.91
CA ILE A 18 -11.94 0.27 -14.19
C ILE A 18 -11.65 -1.23 -13.95
N LEU A 19 -10.75 -1.56 -13.02
CA LEU A 19 -10.45 -2.95 -12.68
C LEU A 19 -11.67 -3.66 -12.07
N TYR A 20 -12.39 -3.00 -11.16
CA TYR A 20 -13.57 -3.54 -10.49
C TYR A 20 -14.72 -3.85 -11.48
N LEU A 21 -14.96 -2.96 -12.44
CA LEU A 21 -16.00 -3.14 -13.45
C LEU A 21 -15.60 -4.19 -14.49
N SER A 22 -14.36 -4.15 -14.98
CA SER A 22 -13.87 -5.03 -16.04
C SER A 22 -13.59 -6.47 -15.60
N LYS A 23 -13.37 -6.72 -14.30
CA LYS A 23 -13.00 -8.05 -13.76
C LYS A 23 -13.94 -8.46 -12.62
N PRO A 24 -15.12 -9.06 -12.91
CA PRO A 24 -16.05 -9.53 -11.87
C PRO A 24 -15.42 -10.45 -10.84
N ALA A 25 -14.45 -11.28 -11.24
CA ALA A 25 -13.72 -12.20 -10.35
C ALA A 25 -12.89 -11.48 -9.25
N PHE A 26 -12.58 -10.19 -9.42
CA PHE A 26 -11.76 -9.43 -8.49
C PHE A 26 -12.58 -8.67 -7.44
N ARG A 27 -13.88 -8.46 -7.68
CA ARG A 27 -14.72 -7.54 -6.90
C ARG A 27 -14.73 -7.81 -5.40
N LYS A 28 -14.87 -9.08 -5.01
CA LYS A 28 -14.89 -9.46 -3.59
C LYS A 28 -13.57 -9.13 -2.89
N GLU A 29 -12.45 -9.48 -3.53
CA GLU A 29 -11.11 -9.19 -3.00
C GLU A 29 -10.83 -7.69 -2.94
N MET A 30 -11.07 -6.99 -4.05
CA MET A 30 -10.88 -5.54 -4.12
C MET A 30 -11.69 -4.83 -3.06
N MET A 31 -12.99 -5.12 -2.94
CA MET A 31 -13.84 -4.44 -1.96
C MET A 31 -13.41 -4.72 -0.52
N SER A 32 -13.14 -5.99 -0.17
CA SER A 32 -12.73 -6.35 1.19
C SER A 32 -11.38 -5.72 1.56
N ILE A 33 -10.39 -5.78 0.68
CA ILE A 33 -9.07 -5.19 0.95
C ILE A 33 -9.14 -3.67 0.93
N SER A 34 -9.85 -3.05 -0.01
CA SER A 34 -10.01 -1.59 -0.06
C SER A 34 -10.66 -1.03 1.20
N LEU A 35 -11.75 -1.63 1.69
CA LEU A 35 -12.40 -1.17 2.92
C LEU A 35 -11.50 -1.29 4.15
N GLY A 36 -10.73 -2.38 4.26
CA GLY A 36 -9.75 -2.53 5.33
C GLY A 36 -8.60 -1.52 5.23
N THR A 37 -8.09 -1.29 4.02
CA THR A 37 -6.98 -0.37 3.77
C THR A 37 -7.38 1.09 3.97
N MET A 38 -8.63 1.44 3.66
CA MET A 38 -9.18 2.78 3.87
C MET A 38 -9.00 3.26 5.32
N LEU A 39 -9.04 2.35 6.29
CA LEU A 39 -8.85 2.70 7.71
C LEU A 39 -7.45 3.27 7.98
N LEU A 40 -6.45 2.94 7.15
CA LEU A 40 -5.13 3.53 7.26
C LEU A 40 -5.13 5.02 6.87
N GLY A 41 -6.10 5.51 6.11
CA GLY A 41 -6.23 6.95 5.87
C GLY A 41 -6.50 7.75 7.15
N PHE A 42 -7.00 7.12 8.23
CA PHE A 42 -7.09 7.78 9.55
C PHE A 42 -5.74 7.94 10.25
N THR A 43 -4.67 7.33 9.73
CA THR A 43 -3.31 7.48 10.27
C THR A 43 -2.57 8.68 9.69
N GLU A 44 -3.20 9.43 8.77
CA GLU A 44 -2.65 10.65 8.16
C GLU A 44 -2.07 11.67 9.16
N PRO A 45 -2.66 11.88 10.36
CA PRO A 45 -2.08 12.77 11.37
C PRO A 45 -0.69 12.37 11.86
N LEU A 46 -0.21 11.15 11.59
CA LEU A 46 1.16 10.73 11.88
C LEU A 46 2.17 11.22 10.82
N PHE A 47 1.69 11.62 9.65
CA PHE A 47 2.51 12.02 8.51
C PHE A 47 2.42 13.53 8.26
N VAL A 48 1.25 14.15 8.43
CA VAL A 48 1.08 15.59 8.25
C VAL A 48 1.35 16.34 9.56
N PRO A 49 2.15 17.43 9.54
CA PRO A 49 2.84 18.04 8.41
C PRO A 49 4.31 17.60 8.24
N GLU A 50 4.78 16.71 9.12
CA GLU A 50 6.21 16.42 9.30
C GLU A 50 6.84 15.76 8.06
N TYR A 51 6.15 14.75 7.51
CA TYR A 51 6.55 14.05 6.29
C TYR A 51 6.21 14.86 5.03
N TRP A 52 5.00 15.40 4.99
CA TRP A 52 4.47 16.13 3.86
C TRP A 52 3.24 16.97 4.26
N ASN A 53 2.85 17.94 3.44
CA ASN A 53 1.75 18.85 3.74
C ASN A 53 0.99 19.29 2.47
N PRO A 54 0.14 18.42 1.88
CA PRO A 54 -0.58 18.73 0.66
C PRO A 54 -1.72 19.73 0.91
N PRO A 55 -2.04 20.65 -0.02
CA PRO A 55 -3.32 21.34 0.01
C PRO A 55 -4.46 20.34 -0.11
N THR A 56 -5.45 20.44 0.78
CA THR A 56 -6.57 19.48 0.88
C THR A 56 -7.93 20.17 0.82
N LEU A 57 -8.98 19.40 0.57
CA LEU A 57 -10.34 19.89 0.53
C LEU A 57 -10.73 20.47 1.89
N PHE A 58 -11.20 21.72 1.89
CA PHE A 58 -11.51 22.52 3.09
C PHE A 58 -10.31 22.79 4.02
N ASP A 59 -9.08 22.61 3.52
CA ASP A 59 -7.84 22.75 4.27
C ASP A 59 -7.81 21.85 5.53
N LEU A 60 -8.42 20.66 5.45
CA LEU A 60 -8.54 19.75 6.59
C LEU A 60 -7.15 19.33 7.12
N ALA A 61 -6.22 18.96 6.23
CA ALA A 61 -4.87 18.57 6.63
C ALA A 61 -4.17 19.69 7.42
N GLN A 62 -4.34 20.94 7.00
CA GLN A 62 -3.75 22.11 7.67
C GLN A 62 -4.41 22.41 9.02
N ARG A 63 -5.70 22.06 9.20
CA ARG A 63 -6.45 22.33 10.42
C ARG A 63 -6.38 21.20 11.46
N THR A 64 -6.27 19.96 11.00
CA THR A 64 -6.42 18.77 11.86
C THR A 64 -5.34 17.70 11.65
N GLY A 65 -4.47 17.85 10.65
CA GLY A 65 -3.53 16.80 10.23
C GLY A 65 -4.17 15.64 9.46
N PHE A 66 -5.48 15.71 9.17
CA PHE A 66 -6.24 14.65 8.49
C PHE A 66 -6.91 15.18 7.23
N ASP A 67 -7.15 14.32 6.23
CA ASP A 67 -7.90 14.68 5.03
C ASP A 67 -8.73 13.52 4.44
N ILE A 68 -9.70 13.86 3.59
CA ILE A 68 -10.64 12.90 2.99
C ILE A 68 -9.97 12.17 1.83
N GLU A 69 -9.05 12.84 1.13
CA GLU A 69 -8.32 12.34 -0.01
C GLU A 69 -7.47 11.12 0.36
N SER A 70 -6.93 11.06 1.59
CA SER A 70 -6.19 9.94 2.15
C SER A 70 -7.06 8.71 2.34
N LEU A 71 -8.35 8.85 2.69
CA LEU A 71 -9.30 7.73 2.68
C LEU A 71 -9.55 7.21 1.26
N ILE A 72 -9.74 8.11 0.29
CA ILE A 72 -9.97 7.76 -1.12
C ILE A 72 -8.75 7.04 -1.69
N PHE A 73 -7.57 7.61 -1.47
CA PHE A 73 -6.31 7.11 -1.97
C PHE A 73 -5.99 5.73 -1.38
N THR A 74 -6.05 5.57 -0.05
CA THR A 74 -5.80 4.29 0.63
C THR A 74 -6.80 3.20 0.22
N PHE A 75 -8.08 3.56 0.06
CA PHE A 75 -9.10 2.65 -0.50
C PHE A 75 -8.69 2.16 -1.90
N ALA A 76 -8.33 3.09 -2.79
CA ALA A 76 -8.02 2.79 -4.18
C ALA A 76 -6.76 1.93 -4.32
N ILE A 77 -5.67 2.28 -3.61
CA ILE A 77 -4.42 1.53 -3.70
C ILE A 77 -4.52 0.14 -3.06
N GLY A 78 -5.30 -0.01 -1.98
CA GLY A 78 -5.46 -1.28 -1.29
C GLY A 78 -6.06 -2.36 -2.18
N GLY A 79 -7.19 -2.07 -2.79
CA GLY A 79 -7.85 -3.00 -3.71
C GLY A 79 -7.03 -3.25 -4.96
N THR A 80 -6.47 -2.20 -5.57
CA THR A 80 -5.64 -2.32 -6.77
C THR A 80 -4.41 -3.19 -6.50
N GLY A 81 -3.66 -2.90 -5.42
CA GLY A 81 -2.47 -3.64 -5.03
C GLY A 81 -2.71 -5.12 -4.76
N SER A 82 -3.88 -5.48 -4.21
CA SER A 82 -4.23 -6.89 -3.96
C SER A 82 -4.38 -7.72 -5.24
N VAL A 83 -4.85 -7.10 -6.33
CA VAL A 83 -5.23 -7.81 -7.57
C VAL A 83 -4.27 -7.63 -8.75
N LEU A 84 -3.33 -6.67 -8.72
CA LEU A 84 -2.41 -6.40 -9.84
C LEU A 84 -1.73 -7.66 -10.37
N TYR A 85 -1.20 -8.50 -9.48
CA TYR A 85 -0.56 -9.76 -9.87
C TYR A 85 -1.51 -10.69 -10.63
N LYS A 86 -2.74 -10.86 -10.14
CA LYS A 86 -3.73 -11.73 -10.79
C LYS A 86 -4.24 -11.15 -12.10
N ALA A 87 -4.34 -9.82 -12.19
CA ALA A 87 -4.74 -9.12 -13.40
C ALA A 87 -3.76 -9.39 -14.56
N ILE A 88 -2.45 -9.39 -14.27
CA ILE A 88 -1.40 -9.59 -15.28
C ILE A 88 -1.17 -11.06 -15.58
N TYR A 89 -1.03 -11.91 -14.55
CA TYR A 89 -0.66 -13.31 -14.72
C TYR A 89 -1.85 -14.26 -14.87
N LYS A 90 -3.09 -13.73 -14.95
CA LYS A 90 -4.34 -14.49 -15.11
C LYS A 90 -4.40 -15.69 -14.16
N ARG A 91 -4.37 -15.40 -12.85
CA ARG A 91 -4.40 -16.42 -11.79
C ARG A 91 -5.69 -16.35 -10.99
N ASN A 92 -6.16 -17.51 -10.55
CA ASN A 92 -7.32 -17.66 -9.68
C ASN A 92 -6.90 -18.03 -8.25
N VAL A 93 -7.85 -17.99 -7.33
CA VAL A 93 -7.68 -18.37 -5.93
C VAL A 93 -8.56 -19.59 -5.62
N ALA A 94 -8.03 -20.53 -4.84
CA ALA A 94 -8.75 -21.69 -4.31
C ALA A 94 -8.54 -21.77 -2.79
N LYS A 95 -9.53 -22.29 -2.04
CA LYS A 95 -9.38 -22.46 -0.59
C LYS A 95 -8.25 -23.43 -0.30
N MET A 96 -7.45 -23.12 0.73
CA MET A 96 -6.44 -24.03 1.26
C MET A 96 -7.10 -25.21 1.96
N GLU A 97 -6.51 -26.40 1.86
CA GLU A 97 -7.00 -27.59 2.56
C GLU A 97 -6.70 -27.49 4.07
N ILE A 98 -7.57 -28.05 4.91
CA ILE A 98 -7.45 -28.00 6.38
C ILE A 98 -6.15 -28.66 6.86
N THR A 99 -5.73 -29.74 6.20
CA THR A 99 -4.48 -30.45 6.47
C THR A 99 -3.26 -29.55 6.27
N GLU A 100 -3.28 -28.71 5.23
CA GLU A 100 -2.21 -27.77 4.93
C GLU A 100 -2.19 -26.61 5.94
N MET A 101 -3.34 -26.15 6.39
CA MET A 101 -3.45 -25.13 7.46
C MET A 101 -2.83 -25.59 8.78
N GLY A 102 -2.80 -26.92 9.04
CA GLY A 102 -2.20 -27.52 10.23
C GLY A 102 -0.67 -27.58 10.23
N HIS A 103 -0.01 -27.16 9.15
CA HIS A 103 1.46 -27.21 9.05
C HIS A 103 2.13 -26.30 10.10
N SER A 104 3.28 -26.69 10.65
CA SER A 104 3.98 -25.98 11.75
C SER A 104 4.28 -24.51 11.48
N ARG A 105 4.48 -24.14 10.20
CA ARG A 105 4.69 -22.76 9.73
C ARG A 105 3.50 -21.84 10.01
N HIS A 106 2.29 -22.39 10.08
CA HIS A 106 1.07 -21.66 10.35
C HIS A 106 0.76 -21.49 11.84
N ARG A 107 1.58 -22.06 12.73
CA ARG A 107 1.42 -21.90 14.19
C ARG A 107 1.34 -20.43 14.62
N PHE A 108 2.08 -19.56 13.94
CA PHE A 108 2.13 -18.13 14.22
C PHE A 108 1.40 -17.27 13.18
N HIS A 109 0.47 -17.85 12.42
CA HIS A 109 -0.18 -17.20 11.28
C HIS A 109 -0.75 -15.82 11.59
N ILE A 110 -1.55 -15.72 12.66
CA ILE A 110 -2.17 -14.44 13.05
C ILE A 110 -1.13 -13.41 13.50
N TYR A 111 -0.10 -13.83 14.25
CA TYR A 111 0.97 -12.94 14.71
C TYR A 111 1.82 -12.42 13.56
N ILE A 112 2.07 -13.27 12.55
CA ILE A 112 2.78 -12.87 11.34
C ILE A 112 1.93 -11.90 10.52
N LEU A 113 0.64 -12.19 10.34
CA LEU A 113 -0.29 -11.34 9.61
C LEU A 113 -0.40 -9.93 10.23
N THR A 114 -0.44 -9.85 11.56
CA THR A 114 -0.55 -8.56 12.27
C THR A 114 0.80 -7.90 12.58
N SER A 115 1.93 -8.57 12.31
CA SER A 115 3.27 -8.10 12.65
C SER A 115 3.67 -6.70 12.17
N PRO A 116 3.18 -6.14 11.04
CA PRO A 116 3.50 -4.75 10.69
C PRO A 116 3.08 -3.74 11.76
N ILE A 117 1.95 -3.97 12.45
CA ILE A 117 1.41 -3.03 13.45
C ILE A 117 2.36 -2.87 14.65
N PRO A 118 2.74 -3.94 15.39
CA PRO A 118 3.67 -3.80 16.50
C PRO A 118 5.06 -3.36 16.06
N ILE A 119 5.53 -3.73 14.86
CA ILE A 119 6.82 -3.23 14.34
C ILE A 119 6.77 -1.71 14.12
N PHE A 120 5.70 -1.22 13.48
CA PHE A 120 5.50 0.22 13.29
C PHE A 120 5.45 0.96 14.62
N LEU A 121 4.62 0.50 15.56
CA LEU A 121 4.46 1.14 16.87
C LEU A 121 5.76 1.12 17.67
N PHE A 122 6.51 0.02 17.62
CA PHE A 122 7.82 -0.05 18.28
C PHE A 122 8.79 0.99 17.71
N LEU A 123 8.89 1.10 16.38
CA LEU A 123 9.77 2.09 15.75
C LEU A 123 9.31 3.52 16.03
N ALA A 124 8.02 3.81 15.90
CA ALA A 124 7.45 5.14 16.10
C ALA A 124 7.60 5.64 17.55
N VAL A 125 7.58 4.75 18.55
CA VAL A 125 7.69 5.13 19.97
C VAL A 125 9.14 5.18 20.46
N PHE A 126 10.00 4.27 19.97
CA PHE A 126 11.35 4.08 20.53
C PHE A 126 12.46 4.65 19.64
N THR A 127 12.14 5.28 18.51
CA THR A 127 13.13 5.88 17.61
C THR A 127 12.67 7.27 17.15
N GLU A 128 13.61 8.06 16.66
CA GLU A 128 13.34 9.38 16.05
C GLU A 128 13.13 9.29 14.53
N LEU A 129 12.89 8.09 14.00
CA LEU A 129 12.67 7.90 12.57
C LEU A 129 11.36 8.56 12.15
N ASN A 130 11.39 9.30 11.04
CA ASN A 130 10.15 9.77 10.41
C ASN A 130 9.21 8.58 10.12
N HIS A 131 7.91 8.77 10.34
CA HIS A 131 6.90 7.73 10.23
C HIS A 131 6.87 7.03 8.86
N ILE A 132 7.33 7.66 7.78
CA ILE A 132 7.49 6.99 6.48
C ILE A 132 8.44 5.79 6.56
N TYR A 133 9.56 5.92 7.26
CA TYR A 133 10.53 4.83 7.44
C TYR A 133 9.96 3.73 8.34
N CYS A 134 9.27 4.11 9.41
CA CYS A 134 8.56 3.17 10.28
C CYS A 134 7.59 2.32 9.47
N GLY A 135 6.81 2.95 8.58
CA GLY A 135 5.88 2.30 7.66
C GLY A 135 6.57 1.36 6.68
N VAL A 136 7.59 1.83 5.98
CA VAL A 136 8.39 1.04 5.03
C VAL A 136 8.99 -0.20 5.69
N ILE A 137 9.66 -0.03 6.84
CA ILE A 137 10.31 -1.13 7.56
C ILE A 137 9.26 -2.14 8.05
N ALA A 138 8.16 -1.66 8.63
CA ALA A 138 7.08 -2.51 9.13
C ALA A 138 6.44 -3.36 8.03
N MET A 139 6.11 -2.74 6.89
CA MET A 139 5.51 -3.45 5.76
C MET A 139 6.48 -4.44 5.11
N PHE A 140 7.73 -4.04 4.92
CA PHE A 140 8.75 -4.91 4.34
C PHE A 140 9.04 -6.12 5.24
N ALA A 141 9.25 -5.89 6.55
CA ALA A 141 9.45 -6.97 7.51
C ALA A 141 8.23 -7.89 7.59
N GLY A 142 7.01 -7.34 7.63
CA GLY A 142 5.79 -8.13 7.60
C GLY A 142 5.62 -8.96 6.33
N ALA A 143 6.04 -8.45 5.18
CA ALA A 143 6.06 -9.21 3.94
C ALA A 143 7.09 -10.36 3.99
N LEU A 144 8.27 -10.16 4.58
CA LEU A 144 9.26 -11.22 4.78
C LEU A 144 8.75 -12.30 5.76
N LEU A 145 8.09 -11.91 6.85
CA LEU A 145 7.47 -12.87 7.77
C LEU A 145 6.31 -13.61 7.08
N THR A 146 5.55 -12.92 6.22
CA THR A 146 4.53 -13.56 5.38
C THR A 146 5.15 -14.55 4.40
N LEU A 147 6.31 -14.26 3.79
CA LEU A 147 7.04 -15.21 2.94
C LEU A 147 7.45 -16.48 3.70
N TYR A 148 7.85 -16.34 4.97
CA TYR A 148 8.15 -17.47 5.84
C TYR A 148 6.92 -18.33 6.13
N CYS A 149 5.78 -17.70 6.45
CA CYS A 149 4.51 -18.40 6.72
C CYS A 149 3.89 -19.02 5.45
N ARG A 150 3.91 -18.26 4.34
CA ARG A 150 3.22 -18.51 3.07
C ARG A 150 4.20 -18.54 1.88
N PRO A 151 5.12 -19.52 1.83
CA PRO A 151 6.07 -19.63 0.73
C PRO A 151 5.39 -19.94 -0.62
N ASP A 152 4.15 -20.42 -0.60
CA ASP A 152 3.31 -20.59 -1.79
C ASP A 152 2.97 -19.25 -2.47
N LEU A 153 2.99 -18.13 -1.73
CA LEU A 153 2.73 -16.78 -2.24
C LEU A 153 3.99 -16.05 -2.70
N LYS A 154 5.17 -16.69 -2.71
CA LYS A 154 6.45 -16.01 -2.92
C LYS A 154 6.50 -15.11 -4.17
N TRP A 155 5.99 -15.62 -5.29
CA TRP A 155 5.99 -14.88 -6.54
C TRP A 155 4.98 -13.75 -6.53
N LYS A 156 3.83 -13.95 -5.88
CA LYS A 156 2.83 -12.91 -5.73
C LYS A 156 3.36 -11.76 -4.86
N ILE A 157 4.15 -12.05 -3.82
CA ILE A 157 4.78 -11.03 -2.96
C ILE A 157 5.86 -10.25 -3.72
N TRP A 158 6.89 -10.91 -4.26
CA TRP A 158 7.98 -10.22 -4.95
C TRP A 158 7.51 -9.47 -6.20
N VAL A 159 6.74 -10.15 -7.06
CA VAL A 159 6.25 -9.54 -8.29
C VAL A 159 5.14 -8.53 -7.98
N GLY A 160 4.31 -8.77 -6.97
CA GLY A 160 3.31 -7.80 -6.51
C GLY A 160 3.94 -6.49 -6.04
N GLY A 161 5.05 -6.58 -5.28
CA GLY A 161 5.88 -5.42 -4.91
C GLY A 161 6.38 -4.65 -6.13
N LEU A 162 6.98 -5.33 -7.10
CA LEU A 162 7.46 -4.69 -8.33
C LEU A 162 6.33 -4.08 -9.18
N LEU A 163 5.21 -4.78 -9.30
CA LEU A 163 4.06 -4.28 -10.06
C LEU A 163 3.45 -3.05 -9.42
N PHE A 164 3.32 -3.03 -8.10
CA PHE A 164 2.81 -1.87 -7.39
C PHE A 164 3.81 -0.71 -7.43
N LEU A 165 5.10 -0.98 -7.32
CA LEU A 165 6.16 0.02 -7.54
C LEU A 165 6.02 0.68 -8.91
N VAL A 166 5.89 -0.11 -9.98
CA VAL A 166 5.68 0.43 -11.34
C VAL A 166 4.39 1.23 -11.43
N TYR A 167 3.28 0.72 -10.89
CA TYR A 167 2.00 1.42 -10.85
C TYR A 167 2.12 2.79 -10.16
N TYR A 168 2.75 2.82 -8.99
CA TYR A 168 2.91 4.01 -8.19
C TYR A 168 3.91 5.01 -8.78
N PHE A 169 4.96 4.49 -9.40
CA PHE A 169 5.91 5.30 -10.17
C PHE A 169 5.22 5.99 -11.35
N VAL A 170 4.36 5.29 -12.10
CA VAL A 170 3.55 5.89 -13.18
C VAL A 170 2.58 6.94 -12.64
N PHE A 171 1.98 6.72 -11.47
CA PHE A 171 1.16 7.70 -10.79
C PHE A 171 1.93 9.00 -10.50
N PHE A 172 3.15 8.91 -9.97
CA PHE A 172 3.97 10.10 -9.72
C PHE A 172 4.46 10.76 -11.02
N LEU A 173 4.83 9.98 -12.05
CA LEU A 173 5.22 10.56 -13.33
C LEU A 173 4.06 11.34 -13.98
N SER A 174 2.82 10.83 -13.89
CA SER A 174 1.67 11.56 -14.40
C SER A 174 1.45 12.86 -13.61
N LEU A 175 1.64 12.83 -12.29
CA LEU A 175 1.59 14.01 -11.42
C LEU A 175 2.61 15.06 -11.80
N LEU A 176 3.89 14.68 -11.87
CA LEU A 176 5.00 15.58 -12.13
C LEU A 176 5.01 16.12 -13.57
N THR A 177 4.41 15.40 -14.52
CA THR A 177 4.23 15.88 -15.90
C THR A 177 3.20 17.01 -15.96
N VAL A 178 2.12 16.94 -15.17
CA VAL A 178 1.04 17.95 -15.18
C VAL A 178 1.33 19.12 -14.24
N VAL A 179 1.91 18.82 -13.08
CA VAL A 179 2.25 19.80 -12.03
C VAL A 179 3.73 19.66 -11.70
N PRO A 180 4.62 20.26 -12.51
CA PRO A 180 6.05 20.27 -12.23
C PRO A 180 6.33 20.81 -10.83
N TYR A 181 7.33 20.27 -10.16
CA TYR A 181 7.76 20.65 -8.81
C TYR A 181 6.75 20.35 -7.69
N TYR A 182 5.66 19.61 -7.94
CA TYR A 182 4.69 19.31 -6.88
C TYR A 182 5.33 18.67 -5.64
N VAL A 183 6.22 17.69 -5.85
CA VAL A 183 6.95 17.02 -4.77
C VAL A 183 7.75 18.01 -3.92
N THR A 184 8.52 18.91 -4.53
CA THR A 184 9.38 19.84 -3.78
C THR A 184 8.58 20.90 -3.02
N HIS A 185 7.31 21.11 -3.34
CA HIS A 185 6.43 22.05 -2.64
C HIS A 185 5.65 21.42 -1.49
N VAL A 186 5.45 20.09 -1.54
CA VAL A 186 4.52 19.39 -0.65
C VAL A 186 5.24 18.42 0.29
N TRP A 187 6.30 17.76 -0.18
CA TRP A 187 7.10 16.86 0.67
C TRP A 187 8.15 17.66 1.42
N ASN A 188 8.34 17.30 2.68
CA ASN A 188 9.42 17.84 3.49
C ASN A 188 10.71 17.07 3.20
N LEU A 189 11.48 17.51 2.19
CA LEU A 189 12.68 16.79 1.76
C LEU A 189 13.82 16.79 2.80
N GLU A 190 13.79 17.69 3.79
CA GLU A 190 14.81 17.78 4.84
C GLU A 190 14.77 16.61 5.82
N VAL A 191 13.58 16.01 6.03
CA VAL A 191 13.41 14.82 6.89
C VAL A 191 13.58 13.51 6.13
N LEU A 192 13.84 13.58 4.82
CA LEU A 192 14.08 12.44 3.93
C LEU A 192 15.58 12.28 3.65
N THR A 193 15.95 11.23 2.91
CA THR A 193 17.36 11.01 2.51
C THR A 193 17.89 12.06 1.53
N GLY A 194 17.00 12.85 0.91
CA GLY A 194 17.34 13.77 -0.18
C GLY A 194 17.64 13.08 -1.52
N ILE A 195 17.55 11.74 -1.59
CA ILE A 195 17.78 10.99 -2.83
C ILE A 195 16.50 11.05 -3.67
N ILE A 196 16.59 11.73 -4.83
CA ILE A 196 15.47 11.94 -5.73
C ILE A 196 15.72 11.19 -7.05
N PHE A 197 14.80 10.31 -7.43
CA PHE A 197 14.79 9.61 -8.71
C PHE A 197 13.67 10.15 -9.60
N LEU A 198 14.04 10.82 -10.71
CA LEU A 198 13.08 11.41 -11.66
C LEU A 198 12.03 12.32 -10.99
N GLY A 199 12.44 13.09 -9.99
CA GLY A 199 11.57 14.01 -9.24
C GLY A 199 10.79 13.36 -8.08
N ILE A 200 11.01 12.07 -7.81
CA ILE A 200 10.31 11.30 -6.77
C ILE A 200 11.31 10.94 -5.66
N PRO A 201 11.00 11.18 -4.37
CA PRO A 201 11.85 10.75 -3.27
C PRO A 201 11.98 9.22 -3.24
N ILE A 202 13.15 8.69 -2.88
CA ILE A 202 13.38 7.24 -2.84
C ILE A 202 12.43 6.54 -1.84
N GLU A 203 12.01 7.25 -0.79
CA GLU A 203 11.10 6.77 0.25
C GLU A 203 9.73 6.41 -0.32
N GLU A 204 9.25 7.14 -1.33
CA GLU A 204 8.00 6.83 -2.03
C GLU A 204 8.10 5.52 -2.83
N LEU A 205 9.27 5.26 -3.42
CA LEU A 205 9.53 4.01 -4.14
C LEU A 205 9.67 2.83 -3.16
N LEU A 206 10.31 3.04 -2.02
CA LEU A 206 10.41 2.06 -0.95
C LEU A 206 9.03 1.75 -0.34
N PHE A 207 8.22 2.79 -0.12
CA PHE A 207 6.82 2.66 0.30
C PHE A 207 6.04 1.81 -0.70
N ALA A 208 6.06 2.16 -1.99
CA ALA A 208 5.33 1.43 -3.01
C ALA A 208 5.75 -0.04 -3.08
N PHE A 209 7.06 -0.30 -3.06
CA PHE A 209 7.56 -1.66 -3.14
C PHE A 209 7.14 -2.49 -1.91
N SER A 210 7.35 -1.97 -0.70
CA SER A 210 7.01 -2.67 0.54
C SER A 210 5.50 -2.84 0.74
N PHE A 211 4.71 -1.82 0.41
CA PHE A 211 3.25 -1.89 0.36
C PHE A 211 2.80 -2.98 -0.60
N GLY A 212 3.27 -2.96 -1.86
CA GLY A 212 2.90 -3.96 -2.85
C GLY A 212 3.29 -5.38 -2.47
N MET A 213 4.44 -5.57 -1.83
CA MET A 213 4.86 -6.87 -1.31
C MET A 213 3.83 -7.41 -0.30
N LEU A 214 3.45 -6.60 0.68
CA LEU A 214 2.53 -7.01 1.74
C LEU A 214 1.10 -7.13 1.21
N TRP A 215 0.56 -6.07 0.61
CA TRP A 215 -0.84 -5.95 0.19
C TRP A 215 -1.23 -6.91 -0.92
N SER A 216 -0.29 -7.28 -1.79
CA SER A 216 -0.57 -8.31 -2.79
C SER A 216 -1.08 -9.58 -2.12
N SER A 217 -0.47 -10.02 -1.01
CA SER A 217 -0.75 -11.30 -0.37
C SER A 217 -1.85 -11.30 0.70
N LEU A 218 -2.31 -10.13 1.16
CA LEU A 218 -3.19 -10.01 2.33
C LEU A 218 -4.48 -10.83 2.18
N TYR A 219 -5.12 -10.80 1.02
CA TYR A 219 -6.39 -11.51 0.80
C TYR A 219 -6.23 -13.01 0.99
N GLU A 220 -5.22 -13.60 0.34
CA GLU A 220 -4.89 -15.01 0.49
C GLU A 220 -4.44 -15.38 1.89
N HIS A 221 -3.75 -14.47 2.57
CA HIS A 221 -3.22 -14.70 3.90
C HIS A 221 -4.34 -14.68 4.96
N ILE A 222 -5.25 -13.71 4.90
CA ILE A 222 -6.39 -13.56 5.82
C ILE A 222 -7.38 -14.72 5.65
N LEU A 223 -7.75 -15.03 4.40
CA LEU A 223 -8.86 -15.93 4.09
C LEU A 223 -8.43 -17.36 3.74
N TRP A 224 -7.16 -17.69 3.93
CA TRP A 224 -6.63 -19.03 3.66
C TRP A 224 -6.87 -19.49 2.22
N TYR A 225 -6.56 -18.63 1.25
CA TYR A 225 -6.58 -19.00 -0.17
C TYR A 225 -5.18 -19.28 -0.70
N LYS A 226 -5.08 -20.14 -1.72
CA LYS A 226 -3.89 -20.42 -2.52
C LYS A 226 -4.08 -19.98 -3.95
N ILE A 227 -2.96 -19.66 -4.61
CA ILE A 227 -2.97 -19.31 -6.03
C ILE A 227 -3.01 -20.58 -6.88
N ILE A 228 -3.93 -20.64 -7.83
CA ILE A 228 -4.02 -21.70 -8.84
C ILE A 228 -3.89 -21.10 -10.25
N LYS A 229 -3.52 -21.94 -11.23
CA LYS A 229 -3.65 -21.57 -12.64
C LYS A 229 -5.14 -21.32 -12.94
N ALA A 230 -5.42 -20.30 -13.76
CA ALA A 230 -6.77 -20.06 -14.25
C ALA A 230 -7.24 -21.16 -15.20
#